data_AF-A0A9D6YUG5-F1
#
_entry.id   AF-A0A9D6YUG5-F1
#
_cell.length_a   1.000
_cell.length_b   1.000
_cell.length_c   1.000
_cell.angle_alpha   90.00
_cell.angle_beta   90.00
_cell.angle_gamma   90.00
#
_symmetry.space_group_name_H-M   'P 1'
#
loop_
_entity.id
_entity.type
_entity.pdbx_description
1 polymer ?
#
loop_
_entity_poly.entity_id
_entity_poly.type
_entity_poly.pdbx_seq_one_letter_code
_entity_poly.pdbx_strand_id
1 'polypeptide(L)'
;MGGEVKKGDKISVKITPFDGEAHGKPVVLNREISNVPPRIADDRGFNFSGDAFTYQVKAYDADGDPLTYSLKSAPAGMTIDPKTGLVQWKVPAEFKGKASFTVGAADGKGGESSYTLTIDIKAEK
;
A
#
# COMPACT_ATOMS: atom_id res chain seq x y z
N MET A 1 -19.49 -15.07 7.41
CA MET A 1 -18.81 -13.94 6.73
C MET A 1 -17.45 -14.43 6.31
N GLY A 2 -17.10 -14.33 5.02
CA GLY A 2 -15.79 -14.76 4.53
C GLY A 2 -14.70 -13.87 5.11
N GLY A 3 -13.61 -14.47 5.61
CA GLY A 3 -12.44 -13.72 6.04
C GLY A 3 -11.71 -13.06 4.86
N GLU A 4 -10.73 -12.21 5.15
CA GLU A 4 -9.83 -11.69 4.13
C GLU A 4 -9.16 -12.84 3.37
N VAL A 5 -8.95 -12.62 2.06
CA VAL A 5 -8.25 -13.59 1.19
C VAL A 5 -6.81 -13.73 1.68
N LYS A 6 -6.36 -14.97 1.86
CA LYS A 6 -4.98 -15.30 2.25
C LYS A 6 -4.34 -16.24 1.24
N LYS A 7 -3.00 -16.30 1.25
CA LYS A 7 -2.26 -17.31 0.51
C LYS A 7 -2.70 -18.72 0.88
N GLY A 8 -2.79 -19.57 -0.14
CA GLY A 8 -3.35 -20.92 -0.05
C GLY A 8 -4.87 -20.98 -0.12
N ASP A 9 -5.59 -19.84 -0.10
CA ASP A 9 -7.03 -19.86 -0.37
C ASP A 9 -7.32 -20.34 -1.80
N LYS A 10 -8.34 -21.17 -1.94
CA LYS A 10 -8.85 -21.64 -3.22
C LYS A 10 -10.04 -20.82 -3.65
N ILE A 11 -9.90 -20.16 -4.79
CA ILE A 11 -10.98 -19.47 -5.49
C ILE A 11 -11.58 -20.44 -6.49
N SER A 12 -12.89 -20.66 -6.40
CA SER A 12 -13.63 -21.52 -7.33
C SER A 12 -14.70 -20.73 -8.07
N VAL A 13 -14.78 -20.90 -9.39
CA VAL A 13 -15.87 -20.38 -10.22
C VAL A 13 -16.63 -21.55 -10.83
N LYS A 14 -17.94 -21.61 -10.60
CA LYS A 14 -18.83 -22.60 -11.22
C LYS A 14 -19.54 -21.98 -12.41
N ILE A 15 -19.20 -22.45 -13.61
CA ILE A 15 -19.81 -22.02 -14.87
C ILE A 15 -20.88 -23.03 -15.23
N THR A 16 -22.10 -22.57 -15.46
CA THR A 16 -23.20 -23.42 -15.95
C THR A 16 -23.61 -22.90 -17.33
N PRO A 17 -23.28 -23.60 -18.43
CA PRO A 17 -23.65 -23.15 -19.78
C PRO A 17 -25.17 -23.15 -19.94
N PHE A 18 -25.69 -22.20 -20.72
CA PHE A 18 -27.11 -22.09 -21.07
C PHE A 18 -27.21 -21.85 -22.57
N ASP A 19 -28.03 -22.65 -23.24
CA ASP A 19 -28.20 -22.62 -24.71
C ASP A 19 -29.43 -21.83 -25.18
N GLY A 20 -30.18 -21.24 -24.25
CA GLY A 20 -31.44 -20.54 -24.54
C GLY A 20 -32.68 -21.31 -24.10
N GLU A 21 -32.55 -22.63 -23.87
CA GLU A 21 -33.65 -23.49 -23.45
C GLU A 21 -33.34 -24.22 -22.14
N ALA A 22 -32.10 -24.71 -21.97
CA ALA A 22 -31.70 -25.52 -20.84
C ALA A 22 -30.29 -25.19 -20.33
N HIS A 23 -30.07 -25.49 -19.04
CA HIS A 23 -28.74 -25.44 -18.43
C HIS A 23 -27.99 -26.77 -18.64
N GLY A 24 -26.75 -26.69 -19.08
CA GLY A 24 -25.86 -27.85 -19.24
C GLY A 24 -25.14 -28.26 -17.95
N LYS A 25 -24.21 -29.22 -18.09
CA LYS A 25 -23.38 -29.67 -16.95
C LYS A 25 -22.45 -28.54 -16.50
N PRO A 26 -22.40 -28.22 -15.19
CA PRO A 26 -21.53 -27.18 -14.71
C PRO A 26 -20.05 -27.60 -14.76
N VAL A 27 -19.18 -26.65 -15.06
CA VAL A 27 -17.73 -26.77 -14.97
C VAL A 27 -17.24 -25.90 -13.81
N VAL A 28 -16.40 -26.45 -12.94
CA VAL A 28 -15.78 -25.70 -11.85
C VAL A 28 -14.31 -25.44 -12.18
N LEU A 29 -13.94 -24.16 -12.21
CA LEU A 29 -12.55 -23.72 -12.32
C LEU A 29 -12.02 -23.40 -10.92
N ASN A 30 -10.83 -23.88 -10.59
CA ASN A 30 -10.18 -23.62 -9.30
C ASN A 30 -8.84 -22.90 -9.52
N ARG A 31 -8.54 -21.93 -8.67
CA ARG A 31 -7.24 -21.26 -8.60
C ARG A 31 -6.83 -21.10 -7.15
N GLU A 32 -5.55 -21.31 -6.86
CA GLU A 32 -4.97 -21.03 -5.55
C GLU A 32 -4.33 -19.64 -5.54
N ILE A 33 -4.50 -18.91 -4.44
CA ILE A 33 -3.83 -17.63 -4.22
C ILE A 33 -2.38 -17.90 -3.80
N SER A 34 -1.45 -17.50 -4.65
CA SER A 34 -0.01 -17.68 -4.43
C SER A 34 0.64 -16.57 -3.60
N ASN A 35 0.05 -15.37 -3.61
CA ASN A 35 0.59 -14.17 -2.96
C ASN A 35 -0.54 -13.17 -2.69
N VAL A 36 -0.48 -12.49 -1.55
CA VAL A 36 -1.37 -11.38 -1.18
C VAL A 36 -0.52 -10.12 -1.07
N PRO A 37 -0.95 -8.99 -1.67
CA PRO A 37 -0.17 -7.76 -1.58
C PRO A 37 -0.05 -7.26 -0.14
N PRO A 38 1.04 -6.56 0.19
CA PRO A 38 1.19 -5.98 1.52
C PRO A 38 0.14 -4.90 1.76
N ARG A 39 -0.16 -4.61 3.02
CA ARG A 39 -1.06 -3.53 3.42
C ARG A 39 -0.30 -2.44 4.16
N ILE A 40 -0.44 -1.19 3.71
CA ILE A 40 0.05 -0.02 4.43
C ILE A 40 -1.01 0.42 5.45
N ALA A 41 -0.61 0.65 6.70
CA ALA A 41 -1.50 1.19 7.71
C ALA A 41 -1.71 2.69 7.50
N ASP A 42 -2.96 3.15 7.56
CA ASP A 42 -3.28 4.58 7.61
C ASP A 42 -3.00 5.10 9.04
N ASP A 43 -1.73 5.33 9.36
CA ASP A 43 -1.37 6.19 10.48
C ASP A 43 -0.95 7.56 9.93
N ARG A 44 -1.70 8.62 10.25
CA ARG A 44 -1.35 9.98 9.80
C ARG A 44 -0.42 10.67 10.79
N GLY A 45 0.31 9.87 11.57
CA GLY A 45 1.19 10.33 12.62
C GLY A 45 2.55 10.69 12.06
N PHE A 46 2.87 11.97 12.05
CA PHE A 46 4.17 12.49 11.63
C PHE A 46 4.75 13.40 12.72
N ASN A 47 6.06 13.60 12.68
CA ASN A 47 6.72 14.63 13.49
C ASN A 47 7.19 15.75 12.59
N PHE A 48 6.99 16.97 13.05
CA PHE A 48 7.51 18.17 12.42
C PHE A 48 8.13 19.05 13.50
N SER A 49 9.42 19.36 13.38
CA SER A 49 10.15 20.18 14.35
C SER A 49 11.10 21.11 13.59
N GLY A 50 10.85 22.43 13.70
CA GLY A 50 11.58 23.43 12.91
C GLY A 50 11.38 23.22 11.41
N ASP A 51 12.43 22.75 10.73
CA ASP A 51 12.44 22.41 9.30
C ASP A 51 12.49 20.89 9.04
N ALA A 52 12.51 20.06 10.08
CA ALA A 52 12.62 18.63 9.97
C ALA A 52 11.24 17.95 10.03
N PHE A 53 10.83 17.35 8.92
CA PHE A 53 9.69 16.45 8.84
C PHE A 53 10.15 14.98 8.87
N THR A 54 9.48 14.15 9.67
CA THR A 54 9.66 12.70 9.65
C THR A 54 8.32 11.97 9.71
N TYR A 55 8.23 10.88 8.98
CA TYR A 55 7.06 10.01 8.93
C TYR A 55 7.49 8.55 8.84
N GLN A 56 6.93 7.69 9.68
CA GLN A 56 7.28 6.27 9.70
C GLN A 56 6.18 5.49 8.97
N VAL A 57 6.49 4.96 7.78
CA VAL A 57 5.55 4.06 7.10
C VAL A 57 5.45 2.76 7.88
N LYS A 58 4.22 2.32 8.18
CA LYS A 58 3.95 0.98 8.72
C LYS A 58 3.23 0.15 7.68
N ALA A 59 3.82 -0.97 7.31
CA ALA A 59 3.22 -1.92 6.38
C ALA A 59 3.35 -3.34 6.90
N TYR A 60 2.41 -4.19 6.51
CA TYR A 60 2.31 -5.58 6.94
C TYR A 60 2.07 -6.46 5.73
N ASP A 61 2.76 -7.59 5.70
CA ASP A 61 2.56 -8.63 4.71
C ASP A 61 1.94 -9.85 5.38
N ALA A 62 0.83 -10.35 4.84
CA ALA A 62 0.13 -11.49 5.43
C ALA A 62 0.86 -12.82 5.17
N ASP A 63 1.70 -12.85 4.14
CA ASP A 63 2.47 -14.02 3.73
C ASP A 63 3.83 -14.10 4.43
N GLY A 64 4.21 -13.03 5.14
CA GLY A 64 5.45 -12.90 5.88
C GLY A 64 6.63 -12.49 5.01
N ASP A 65 6.37 -11.99 3.80
CA ASP A 65 7.40 -11.56 2.87
C ASP A 65 8.05 -10.22 3.32
N PRO A 66 9.39 -10.06 3.13
CA PRO A 66 10.08 -8.83 3.50
C PRO A 66 9.66 -7.67 2.59
N LEU A 67 9.47 -6.49 3.19
CA LEU A 67 8.98 -5.32 2.47
C LEU A 67 10.09 -4.37 2.07
N THR A 68 9.96 -3.83 0.86
CA THR A 68 10.78 -2.72 0.38
C THR A 68 9.91 -1.47 0.24
N TYR A 69 10.35 -0.38 0.86
CA TYR A 69 9.65 0.91 0.84
C TYR A 69 10.18 1.83 -0.24
N SER A 70 9.30 2.67 -0.80
CA SER A 70 9.67 3.64 -1.83
C SER A 70 8.80 4.90 -1.78
N LEU A 71 9.31 5.99 -2.36
CA LEU A 71 8.52 7.17 -2.68
C LEU A 71 8.14 7.10 -4.15
N LYS A 72 6.84 7.05 -4.42
CA LYS A 72 6.27 7.05 -5.78
C LYS A 72 6.13 8.47 -6.33
N SER A 73 5.85 9.42 -5.44
CA SER A 73 5.82 10.84 -5.71
C SER A 73 6.17 11.58 -4.43
N ALA A 74 7.00 12.62 -4.50
CA ALA A 74 7.40 13.38 -3.33
C ALA A 74 7.89 14.79 -3.72
N PRO A 75 7.82 15.76 -2.79
CA PRO A 75 8.52 17.02 -2.90
C PRO A 75 10.04 16.82 -3.06
N ALA A 76 10.70 17.81 -3.65
CA ALA A 76 12.16 17.81 -3.76
C ALA A 76 12.82 17.72 -2.37
N GLY A 77 13.85 16.87 -2.27
CA GLY A 77 14.61 16.66 -1.04
C GLY A 77 13.97 15.72 -0.01
N MET A 78 12.77 15.17 -0.30
CA MET A 78 12.19 14.13 0.53
C MET A 78 12.81 12.78 0.18
N THR A 79 13.15 11.99 1.19
CA THR A 79 13.76 10.67 1.07
C THR A 79 13.01 9.64 1.88
N ILE A 80 13.20 8.37 1.55
CA ILE A 80 12.72 7.23 2.33
C ILE A 80 13.82 6.19 2.46
N ASP A 81 13.98 5.62 3.65
CA ASP A 81 14.80 4.42 3.82
C ASP A 81 14.03 3.19 3.30
N PRO A 82 14.57 2.47 2.29
CA PRO A 82 13.85 1.37 1.66
C PRO A 82 13.67 0.14 2.56
N LYS A 83 14.42 0.03 3.66
CA LYS A 83 14.34 -1.09 4.60
C LYS A 83 13.46 -0.77 5.80
N THR A 84 13.54 0.45 6.31
CA THR A 84 12.82 0.85 7.52
C THR A 84 11.51 1.56 7.23
N GLY A 85 11.35 2.14 6.04
CA GLY A 85 10.17 2.97 5.71
C GLY A 85 10.18 4.34 6.37
N LEU A 86 11.30 4.77 6.96
CA LEU A 86 11.43 6.11 7.54
C LEU A 86 11.53 7.15 6.42
N VAL A 87 10.49 7.98 6.30
CA VAL A 87 10.46 9.15 5.43
C VAL A 87 11.06 10.33 6.19
N GLN A 88 11.96 11.04 5.52
CA GLN A 88 12.58 12.26 6.04
C GLN A 88 12.48 13.36 5.00
N TRP A 89 12.22 14.59 5.45
CA TRP A 89 12.21 15.75 4.58
C TRP A 89 12.68 16.98 5.34
N LYS A 90 13.71 17.64 4.79
CA LYS A 90 14.11 18.97 5.22
C LYS A 90 13.28 19.99 4.45
N VAL A 91 12.28 20.55 5.12
CA VAL A 91 11.32 21.48 4.53
C VAL A 91 12.01 22.81 4.24
N PRO A 92 11.99 23.32 2.98
CA PRO A 92 12.54 24.62 2.67
C PRO A 92 11.87 25.74 3.49
N ALA A 93 12.64 26.73 3.95
CA ALA A 93 12.13 27.78 4.84
C ALA A 93 11.01 28.63 4.18
N GLU A 94 11.09 28.78 2.86
CA GLU A 94 10.12 29.45 2.01
C GLU A 94 8.85 28.64 1.77
N PHE A 95 8.88 27.32 2.02
CA PHE A 95 7.72 26.46 1.81
C PHE A 95 6.63 26.78 2.84
N LYS A 96 5.40 27.00 2.35
CA LYS A 96 4.21 27.25 3.16
C LYS A 96 3.02 26.56 2.52
N GLY A 97 2.22 25.89 3.35
CA GLY A 97 0.99 25.21 2.93
C GLY A 97 1.14 23.71 2.75
N LYS A 98 0.36 23.14 1.82
CA LYS A 98 0.18 21.69 1.71
C LYS A 98 1.27 21.03 0.86
N ALA A 99 1.85 19.97 1.39
CA ALA A 99 2.70 19.04 0.64
C ALA A 99 1.99 17.68 0.53
N SER A 100 2.07 17.04 -0.64
CA SER A 100 1.54 15.69 -0.86
C SER A 100 2.66 14.78 -1.33
N PHE A 101 2.68 13.56 -0.81
CA PHE A 101 3.61 12.52 -1.22
C PHE A 101 2.94 11.14 -1.16
N THR A 102 3.39 10.23 -2.01
CA THR A 102 2.89 8.87 -2.11
C THR A 102 4.01 7.89 -1.76
N VAL A 103 3.79 7.10 -0.71
CA VAL A 103 4.66 5.99 -0.32
C VAL A 103 4.17 4.70 -0.95
N GLY A 104 5.11 3.79 -1.24
CA GLY A 104 4.84 2.43 -1.70
C GLY A 104 5.52 1.40 -0.80
N ALA A 105 4.90 0.22 -0.69
CA ALA A 105 5.47 -0.97 -0.09
C ALA A 105 5.28 -2.15 -1.04
N ALA A 106 6.37 -2.86 -1.35
CA ALA A 106 6.38 -4.01 -2.25
C ALA A 106 7.00 -5.24 -1.57
N ASP A 107 6.44 -6.41 -1.86
CA ASP A 107 6.85 -7.71 -1.28
C ASP A 107 7.87 -8.48 -2.14
N GLY A 108 8.18 -8.00 -3.35
CA GLY A 108 9.07 -8.68 -4.30
C GLY A 108 8.50 -9.97 -4.90
N LYS A 109 7.23 -10.28 -4.64
CA LYS A 109 6.45 -11.41 -5.18
C LYS A 109 5.33 -10.96 -6.12
N GLY A 110 5.30 -9.67 -6.44
CA GLY A 110 4.35 -9.05 -7.35
C GLY A 110 3.17 -8.38 -6.64
N GLY A 111 3.16 -8.37 -5.30
CA GLY A 111 2.25 -7.56 -4.52
C GLY A 111 2.86 -6.20 -4.19
N GLU A 112 2.05 -5.17 -4.38
CA GLU A 112 2.41 -3.79 -4.09
C GLU A 112 1.20 -3.02 -3.57
N SER A 113 1.45 -2.14 -2.60
CA SER A 113 0.48 -1.17 -2.11
C SER A 113 1.08 0.23 -2.12
N SER A 114 0.21 1.23 -2.26
CA SER A 114 0.59 2.63 -2.16
C SER A 114 -0.38 3.42 -1.30
N TYR A 115 0.12 4.48 -0.67
CA TYR A 115 -0.65 5.36 0.19
C TYR A 115 -0.19 6.79 0.02
N THR A 116 -1.12 7.72 -0.12
CA THR A 116 -0.84 9.15 -0.31
C THR A 116 -1.17 9.91 0.96
N LEU A 117 -0.19 10.64 1.48
CA LEU A 117 -0.35 11.53 2.62
C LEU A 117 -0.29 12.98 2.14
N THR A 118 -1.23 13.80 2.61
CA THR A 118 -1.16 15.26 2.49
C THR A 118 -0.92 15.86 3.87
N ILE A 119 0.15 16.63 4.00
CA ILE A 119 0.49 17.36 5.22
C ILE A 119 0.35 18.85 4.99
N ASP A 120 -0.02 19.60 6.03
CA ASP A 120 -0.11 21.05 6.00
C ASP A 120 0.97 21.64 6.90
N ILE A 121 1.99 22.25 6.30
CA ILE A 121 3.07 22.91 7.03
C ILE A 121 2.59 24.31 7.40
N LYS A 122 2.16 24.45 8.65
CA LYS A 122 1.85 25.75 9.25
C LYS A 122 3.14 26.37 9.78
N ALA A 123 3.31 27.67 9.58
CA ALA A 123 4.35 28.40 10.29
C ALA A 123 4.08 28.28 11.80
N GLU A 124 5.11 27.97 12.60
CA GLU A 124 5.02 28.17 14.04
C GLU A 124 4.71 29.65 14.31
N LYS A 125 3.83 29.88 15.27
CA LYS A 125 3.30 31.20 15.62
C LYS A 125 4.25 31.94 16.55
#